data_AF-A0A1H6HRS6-F1
#
_entry.id   AF-A0A1H6HRS6-F1
#
_cell.length_a   1.000
_cell.length_b   1.000
_cell.length_c   1.000
_cell.angle_alpha   90.00
_cell.angle_beta   90.00
_cell.angle_gamma   90.00
#
_symmetry.space_group_name_H-M   'P 1'
#
loop_
_entity.id
_entity.type
_entity.pdbx_description
1 polymer ?
#
loop_
_entity_poly.entity_id
_entity_poly.type
_entity_poly.pdbx_seq_one_letter_code
_entity_poly.pdbx_strand_id
1 'polypeptide(L)'
;MKKIFTILSVAAVSLVSAQNLVTNGGFESGLTPWAAGTGTGYTAPTISTDAHTGSASATYVATATTGFYQNVPVTGGKTYVISFWYKASSASAARVWSIYKNAGGTAVYTTTDATTDQFRTLNKYLPAASVWTQYTVEMPAEATATNLDVAFRAYGGQTSFFDDIMAYEKGTMAVVDFSKDKYSLVKNTVIGETIAFAKTADIQIINAAGQVVKAAKVTEGSTLNVSSLAKGMYIVTGTVNGEKVSQKVIKN
;
A
#
# COMPACT_ATOMS: atom_id res chain seq x y z
N MET A 1 30.18 -34.77 4.07
CA MET A 1 29.67 -33.39 4.21
C MET A 1 28.31 -33.31 3.52
N LYS A 2 27.21 -33.22 4.28
CA LYS A 2 25.85 -33.14 3.73
C LYS A 2 25.57 -31.71 3.27
N LYS A 3 25.38 -31.51 1.96
CA LYS A 3 25.00 -30.21 1.40
C LYS A 3 23.49 -30.05 1.55
N ILE A 4 23.07 -29.17 2.46
CA ILE A 4 21.67 -28.75 2.61
C ILE A 4 21.42 -27.68 1.54
N PHE A 5 20.53 -27.97 0.59
CA PHE A 5 20.01 -26.98 -0.35
C PHE A 5 18.75 -26.35 0.25
N THR A 6 18.89 -25.13 0.77
CA THR A 6 17.76 -24.29 1.15
C THR A 6 17.12 -23.77 -0.14
N ILE A 7 15.93 -24.26 -0.48
CA ILE A 7 15.09 -23.64 -1.50
C ILE A 7 14.42 -22.44 -0.83
N LEU A 8 14.94 -21.25 -1.13
CA LEU A 8 14.32 -19.98 -0.79
C LEU A 8 13.10 -19.82 -1.70
N SER A 9 11.91 -20.20 -1.21
CA SER A 9 10.66 -19.87 -1.89
C SER A 9 10.48 -18.36 -1.79
N VAL A 10 10.78 -17.64 -2.87
CA VAL A 10 10.44 -16.23 -3.03
C VAL A 10 8.91 -16.15 -3.04
N ALA A 11 8.33 -15.75 -1.92
CA ALA A 11 6.97 -15.22 -1.92
C ALA A 11 7.02 -13.93 -2.74
N ALA A 12 6.39 -13.93 -3.91
CA ALA A 12 6.17 -12.72 -4.67
C ALA A 12 5.28 -11.80 -3.80
N VAL A 13 5.91 -10.86 -3.10
CA VAL A 13 5.20 -9.75 -2.47
C VAL A 13 4.62 -8.95 -3.63
N SER A 14 3.30 -9.05 -3.83
CA SER A 14 2.60 -8.17 -4.74
C SER A 14 2.73 -6.75 -4.19
N LEU A 15 3.66 -5.98 -4.78
CA LEU A 15 3.72 -4.54 -4.61
C LEU A 15 2.42 -3.99 -5.19
N VAL A 16 1.41 -3.75 -4.34
CA VAL A 16 0.24 -2.97 -4.73
C VAL A 16 0.76 -1.55 -4.98
N SER A 17 0.99 -1.19 -6.24
CA SER A 17 1.26 0.19 -6.61
C SER A 17 -0.01 0.99 -6.34
N ALA A 18 0.02 1.83 -5.31
CA ALA A 18 -1.08 2.74 -5.03
C ALA A 18 -1.10 3.82 -6.13
N GLN A 19 -2.23 3.98 -6.81
CA GLN A 19 -2.40 4.99 -7.86
C GLN A 19 -2.37 6.39 -7.24
N ASN A 20 -1.66 7.33 -7.86
CA ASN A 20 -1.75 8.74 -7.47
C ASN A 20 -3.16 9.27 -7.78
N LEU A 21 -3.82 9.79 -6.75
CA LEU A 21 -5.16 10.38 -6.84
C LEU A 21 -5.11 11.82 -7.34
N VAL A 22 -4.01 12.54 -7.11
CA VAL A 22 -3.85 13.87 -7.71
C VAL A 22 -3.33 13.75 -9.14
N THR A 23 -3.74 14.70 -9.97
CA THR A 23 -3.25 14.88 -11.34
C THR A 23 -2.36 16.11 -11.42
N ASN A 24 -1.38 16.09 -12.32
CA ASN A 24 -0.38 17.16 -12.48
C ASN A 24 0.34 17.51 -11.15
N GLY A 25 0.76 16.47 -10.40
CA GLY A 25 1.48 16.65 -9.13
C GLY A 25 2.86 17.28 -9.26
N GLY A 26 3.50 17.14 -10.42
CA GLY A 26 4.78 17.77 -10.77
C GLY A 26 4.66 19.05 -11.61
N PHE A 27 3.46 19.62 -11.75
CA PHE A 27 3.24 20.94 -12.38
C PHE A 27 3.71 21.13 -13.84
N GLU A 28 4.06 20.06 -14.55
CA GLU A 28 4.48 20.10 -15.96
C GLU A 28 3.39 20.59 -16.93
N SER A 29 2.14 20.60 -16.48
CA SER A 29 1.01 21.21 -17.20
C SER A 29 0.60 22.58 -16.61
N GLY A 30 1.55 23.28 -16.01
CA GLY A 30 1.31 24.51 -15.26
C GLY A 30 0.51 24.23 -13.98
N LEU A 31 -0.40 25.14 -13.61
CA LEU A 31 -1.18 25.01 -12.38
C LEU A 31 -2.43 24.16 -12.54
N THR A 32 -2.96 23.93 -13.75
CA THR A 32 -4.21 23.18 -13.91
C THR A 32 -3.99 21.70 -13.57
N PRO A 33 -4.81 21.04 -12.72
CA PRO A 33 -6.10 21.49 -12.18
C PRO A 33 -6.05 21.94 -10.70
N TRP A 34 -4.90 22.36 -10.19
CA TRP A 34 -4.78 22.97 -8.88
C TRP A 34 -5.49 24.33 -8.84
N ALA A 35 -6.35 24.51 -7.84
CA ALA A 35 -7.04 25.76 -7.58
C ALA A 35 -6.34 26.54 -6.45
N ALA A 36 -6.44 27.87 -6.47
CA ALA A 36 -6.16 28.68 -5.27
C ALA A 36 -7.07 28.21 -4.12
N GLY A 37 -6.58 28.26 -2.87
CA GLY A 37 -7.09 27.59 -1.66
C GLY A 37 -8.61 27.50 -1.44
N THR A 38 -9.02 26.80 -0.38
CA THR A 38 -10.41 26.34 -0.17
C THR A 38 -11.46 27.42 0.20
N GLY A 39 -11.24 28.68 -0.17
CA GLY A 39 -12.14 29.81 0.07
C GLY A 39 -11.83 31.02 -0.81
N THR A 40 -12.45 32.17 -0.50
CA THR A 40 -12.22 33.41 -1.25
C THR A 40 -10.95 34.15 -0.80
N GLY A 41 -10.30 34.87 -1.70
CA GLY A 41 -9.13 35.72 -1.39
C GLY A 41 -7.79 34.99 -1.32
N TYR A 42 -7.74 33.72 -1.74
CA TYR A 42 -6.50 32.98 -1.89
C TYR A 42 -5.79 33.34 -3.18
N THR A 43 -4.50 33.63 -3.09
CA THR A 43 -3.61 33.75 -4.25
C THR A 43 -3.01 32.38 -4.57
N ALA A 44 -3.09 31.96 -5.84
CA ALA A 44 -2.46 30.75 -6.38
C ALA A 44 -0.92 30.86 -6.40
N PRO A 45 -0.17 29.74 -6.41
CA PRO A 45 1.27 29.79 -6.58
C PRO A 45 1.61 30.17 -8.02
N THR A 46 2.87 30.48 -8.27
CA THR A 46 3.39 30.61 -9.64
C THR A 46 4.20 29.38 -10.01
N ILE A 47 4.42 29.18 -11.31
CA ILE A 47 5.33 28.12 -11.78
C ILE A 47 6.77 28.61 -11.72
N SER A 48 7.67 27.76 -11.23
CA SER A 48 9.12 27.95 -11.24
C SER A 48 9.80 26.90 -12.12
N THR A 49 10.95 27.24 -12.68
CA THR A 49 11.84 26.29 -13.38
C THR A 49 12.83 25.60 -12.43
N ASP A 50 12.86 26.01 -11.15
CA ASP A 50 13.58 25.30 -10.11
C ASP A 50 12.68 24.15 -9.63
N ALA A 51 12.94 22.95 -10.15
CA ALA A 51 12.10 21.77 -9.98
C ALA A 51 12.87 20.62 -9.33
N HIS A 52 12.17 19.72 -8.65
CA HIS A 52 12.74 18.49 -8.09
C HIS A 52 12.90 17.43 -9.19
N THR A 53 11.84 17.20 -9.97
CA THR A 53 11.89 16.43 -11.21
C THR A 53 11.26 17.23 -12.34
N GLY A 54 11.49 16.81 -13.59
CA GLY A 54 10.93 17.51 -14.74
C GLY A 54 11.46 18.93 -14.90
N SER A 55 10.58 19.86 -15.25
CA SER A 55 10.90 21.23 -15.63
C SER A 55 10.13 22.30 -14.86
N ALA A 56 9.15 21.92 -14.04
CA ALA A 56 8.26 22.84 -13.35
C ALA A 56 8.07 22.47 -11.87
N SER A 57 7.89 23.49 -11.03
CA SER A 57 7.37 23.33 -9.67
C SER A 57 6.45 24.47 -9.29
N ALA A 58 5.65 24.31 -8.24
CA ALA A 58 4.86 25.40 -7.67
C ALA A 58 5.68 26.19 -6.65
N THR A 59 5.68 27.52 -6.74
CA THR A 59 6.39 28.40 -5.80
C THR A 59 5.52 29.53 -5.26
N TYR A 60 5.83 29.98 -4.05
CA TYR A 60 5.30 31.19 -3.45
C TYR A 60 6.42 32.09 -2.94
N VAL A 61 6.19 33.40 -3.05
CA VAL A 61 6.66 34.40 -2.08
C VAL A 61 5.41 34.95 -1.37
N ALA A 62 5.20 34.54 -0.12
CA ALA A 62 3.88 34.64 0.52
C ALA A 62 3.57 36.03 1.11
N THR A 63 3.30 37.01 0.26
CA THR A 63 2.94 38.40 0.64
C THR A 63 1.44 38.63 0.81
N ALA A 64 0.60 37.62 0.55
CA ALA A 64 -0.85 37.64 0.68
C ALA A 64 -1.37 36.36 1.36
N THR A 65 -2.68 36.21 1.49
CA THR A 65 -3.27 34.91 1.87
C THR A 65 -3.04 33.92 0.73
N THR A 66 -2.20 32.91 0.97
CA THR A 66 -1.82 31.94 -0.06
C THR A 66 -2.30 30.53 0.27
N GLY A 67 -2.40 29.72 -0.77
CA GLY A 67 -2.69 28.31 -0.66
C GLY A 67 -3.24 27.77 -1.96
N PHE A 68 -3.06 26.47 -2.17
CA PHE A 68 -3.58 25.77 -3.34
C PHE A 68 -4.00 24.38 -2.95
N TYR A 69 -4.91 23.81 -3.73
CA TYR A 69 -5.42 22.49 -3.48
C TYR A 69 -5.93 21.80 -4.74
N GLN A 70 -6.05 20.49 -4.64
CA GLN A 70 -6.84 19.67 -5.55
C GLN A 70 -7.78 18.81 -4.70
N ASN A 71 -9.04 18.72 -5.12
CA ASN A 71 -10.00 17.80 -4.50
C ASN A 71 -9.86 16.43 -5.17
N VAL A 72 -9.66 15.39 -4.37
CA VAL A 72 -9.55 14.01 -4.87
C VAL A 72 -10.58 13.10 -4.18
N PRO A 73 -11.14 12.11 -4.89
CA PRO A 73 -12.09 11.18 -4.30
C PRO A 73 -11.37 10.25 -3.31
N VAL A 74 -12.03 9.97 -2.18
CA VAL A 74 -11.58 9.02 -1.17
C VAL A 74 -12.74 8.18 -0.66
N THR A 75 -12.42 7.09 0.04
CA THR A 75 -13.40 6.20 0.68
C THR A 75 -13.23 6.27 2.19
N GLY A 76 -14.32 6.57 2.91
CA GLY A 76 -14.33 6.54 4.37
C GLY A 76 -13.91 5.18 4.94
N GLY A 77 -13.20 5.20 6.07
CA GLY A 77 -12.63 4.02 6.71
C GLY A 77 -11.29 3.55 6.13
N LYS A 78 -10.77 4.21 5.09
CA LYS A 78 -9.42 3.96 4.55
C LYS A 78 -8.41 4.93 5.10
N THR A 79 -7.13 4.57 5.05
CA THR A 79 -6.03 5.48 5.38
C THR A 79 -5.43 6.02 4.10
N TYR A 80 -5.21 7.33 4.05
CA TYR A 80 -4.55 7.97 2.91
C TYR A 80 -3.22 8.58 3.33
N VAL A 81 -2.31 8.62 2.36
CA VAL A 81 -0.97 9.20 2.48
C VAL A 81 -0.90 10.38 1.52
N ILE A 82 -0.33 11.50 1.99
CA ILE A 82 0.12 12.61 1.15
C ILE A 82 1.64 12.63 1.23
N SER A 83 2.30 12.58 0.07
CA SER A 83 3.75 12.71 -0.06
C SER A 83 4.09 13.75 -1.11
N PHE A 84 5.13 14.55 -0.89
CA PHE A 84 5.55 15.61 -1.80
C PHE A 84 6.99 16.00 -1.52
N TRP A 85 7.61 16.66 -2.49
CA TRP A 85 8.91 17.31 -2.33
C TRP A 85 8.72 18.80 -2.10
N TYR A 86 9.54 19.37 -1.21
CA TYR A 86 9.44 20.79 -0.91
C TYR A 86 10.80 21.43 -0.63
N LYS A 87 10.80 22.77 -0.73
CA LYS A 87 11.80 23.67 -0.13
C LYS A 87 11.07 24.76 0.65
N ALA A 88 11.65 25.21 1.75
CA ALA A 88 11.08 26.22 2.62
C ALA A 88 12.19 27.11 3.18
N SER A 89 12.12 28.42 2.95
CA SER A 89 13.16 29.36 3.39
C SER A 89 13.27 29.47 4.92
N SER A 90 12.22 29.08 5.65
CA SER A 90 12.21 29.06 7.11
C SER A 90 11.16 28.08 7.64
N ALA A 91 11.27 27.73 8.93
CA ALA A 91 10.33 26.85 9.64
C ALA A 91 9.00 27.54 9.99
N SER A 92 8.61 28.55 9.21
CA SER A 92 7.30 29.20 9.22
C SER A 92 6.77 29.45 7.81
N ALA A 93 7.51 29.03 6.77
CA ALA A 93 7.22 29.40 5.39
C ALA A 93 6.02 28.62 4.81
N ALA A 94 5.83 27.37 5.21
CA ALA A 94 4.87 26.47 4.56
C ALA A 94 4.31 25.42 5.52
N ARG A 95 3.11 24.90 5.21
CA ARG A 95 2.51 23.74 5.88
C ARG A 95 1.52 23.00 4.97
N VAL A 96 1.27 21.74 5.33
CA VAL A 96 0.11 21.00 4.81
C VAL A 96 -1.14 21.53 5.52
N TRP A 97 -2.23 21.70 4.78
CA TRP A 97 -3.51 22.14 5.32
C TRP A 97 -4.67 21.39 4.66
N SER A 98 -4.50 20.08 4.56
CA SER A 98 -5.45 19.18 3.90
C SER A 98 -6.61 18.85 4.83
N ILE A 99 -7.76 18.52 4.23
CA ILE A 99 -8.97 18.20 5.00
C ILE A 99 -9.86 17.22 4.24
N TYR A 100 -10.40 16.22 4.95
CA TYR A 100 -11.46 15.40 4.40
C TYR A 100 -12.79 16.16 4.35
N LYS A 101 -13.62 15.80 3.39
CA LYS A 101 -14.98 16.33 3.23
C LYS A 101 -15.96 15.19 2.97
N ASN A 102 -17.18 15.35 3.48
CA ASN A 102 -18.29 14.47 3.14
C ASN A 102 -18.90 14.86 1.78
N ALA A 103 -19.92 14.10 1.35
CA ALA A 103 -20.61 14.34 0.08
C ALA A 103 -21.25 15.74 -0.02
N GLY A 104 -21.61 16.35 1.12
CA GLY A 104 -22.13 17.71 1.20
C GLY A 104 -21.05 18.80 1.22
N GLY A 105 -19.77 18.45 1.04
CA GLY A 105 -18.65 19.40 1.08
C GLY A 105 -18.27 19.88 2.48
N THR A 106 -18.90 19.34 3.53
CA THR A 106 -18.60 19.70 4.92
C THR A 106 -17.34 18.99 5.39
N ALA A 107 -16.52 19.70 6.16
CA ALA A 107 -15.32 19.17 6.79
C ALA A 107 -15.61 17.91 7.62
N VAL A 108 -14.81 16.87 7.40
CA VAL A 108 -14.80 15.65 8.19
C VAL A 108 -13.45 15.58 8.89
N TYR A 109 -13.45 15.78 10.20
CA TYR A 109 -12.24 15.82 11.00
C TYR A 109 -11.89 14.44 11.53
N THR A 110 -10.67 13.99 11.29
CA THR A 110 -10.12 12.76 11.91
C THR A 110 -9.84 12.97 13.40
N THR A 111 -9.55 14.19 13.82
CA THR A 111 -9.33 14.56 15.22
C THR A 111 -9.89 15.96 15.47
N THR A 112 -10.41 16.19 16.67
CA THR A 112 -10.91 17.50 17.10
C THR A 112 -9.79 18.45 17.52
N ASP A 113 -8.58 17.95 17.76
CA ASP A 113 -7.42 18.74 18.15
C ASP A 113 -6.45 18.87 16.97
N ALA A 114 -6.33 20.08 16.42
CA ALA A 114 -5.47 20.39 15.29
C ALA A 114 -3.97 20.10 15.57
N THR A 115 -3.54 20.07 16.84
CA THR A 115 -2.16 19.71 17.20
C THR A 115 -1.85 18.22 17.03
N THR A 116 -2.87 17.40 16.80
CA THR A 116 -2.77 15.97 16.53
C THR A 116 -3.11 15.61 15.08
N ASP A 117 -3.49 16.60 14.27
CA ASP A 117 -3.87 16.41 12.86
C ASP A 117 -2.65 16.48 11.94
N GLN A 118 -2.19 15.32 11.44
CA GLN A 118 -1.02 15.25 10.57
C GLN A 118 -1.25 15.95 9.22
N PHE A 119 -2.48 15.93 8.70
CA PHE A 119 -2.86 16.63 7.47
C PHE A 119 -2.90 18.15 7.65
N ARG A 120 -2.73 18.65 8.88
CA ARG A 120 -2.51 20.07 9.20
C ARG A 120 -1.13 20.34 9.82
N THR A 121 -0.17 19.44 9.59
CA THR A 121 1.19 19.53 10.11
C THR A 121 1.21 19.70 11.64
N LEU A 122 0.28 19.05 12.35
CA LEU A 122 0.16 19.13 13.82
C LEU A 122 0.02 20.59 14.31
N ASN A 123 -0.66 21.43 13.51
CA ASN A 123 -0.79 22.87 13.69
C ASN A 123 0.56 23.63 13.79
N LYS A 124 1.61 23.07 13.20
CA LYS A 124 2.93 23.69 13.06
C LYS A 124 3.19 24.02 11.58
N TYR A 125 4.47 24.11 11.24
CA TYR A 125 4.97 24.34 9.89
C TYR A 125 5.93 23.22 9.51
N LEU A 126 6.19 23.11 8.20
CA LEU A 126 7.28 22.28 7.71
C LEU A 126 8.62 22.81 8.25
N PRO A 127 9.59 21.93 8.52
CA PRO A 127 10.97 22.35 8.77
C PRO A 127 11.51 23.24 7.65
N ALA A 128 12.47 24.11 7.97
CA ALA A 128 13.21 24.82 6.93
C ALA A 128 14.00 23.80 6.09
N ALA A 129 14.01 23.99 4.76
CA ALA A 129 14.69 23.10 3.83
C ALA A 129 15.21 23.91 2.65
N SER A 130 16.55 24.03 2.55
CA SER A 130 17.23 24.73 1.44
C SER A 130 17.44 23.87 0.20
N VAL A 131 17.28 22.55 0.34
CA VAL A 131 17.35 21.56 -0.75
C VAL A 131 16.04 20.79 -0.79
N TRP A 132 15.69 20.25 -1.97
CA TRP A 132 14.50 19.43 -2.14
C TRP A 132 14.48 18.31 -1.11
N THR A 133 13.45 18.32 -0.27
CA THR A 133 13.26 17.37 0.83
C THR A 133 11.89 16.75 0.69
N GLN A 134 11.82 15.42 0.83
CA GLN A 134 10.53 14.73 0.83
C GLN A 134 9.85 14.88 2.20
N TYR A 135 8.54 15.11 2.19
CA TYR A 135 7.69 15.06 3.37
C TYR A 135 6.50 14.14 3.12
N THR A 136 6.13 13.36 4.14
CA THR A 136 5.05 12.39 4.06
C THR A 136 4.22 12.43 5.33
N VAL A 137 2.89 12.46 5.18
CA VAL A 137 1.92 12.38 6.27
C VAL A 137 0.81 11.41 5.92
N GLU A 138 0.20 10.80 6.92
CA GLU A 138 -0.91 9.88 6.74
C GLU A 138 -2.02 10.12 7.77
N MET A 139 -3.27 9.95 7.35
CA MET A 139 -4.43 10.06 8.22
C MET A 139 -5.53 9.10 7.78
N PRO A 140 -6.25 8.45 8.72
CA PRO A 140 -7.47 7.73 8.39
C PRO A 140 -8.59 8.71 8.01
N ALA A 141 -9.33 8.34 6.97
CA ALA A 141 -10.58 8.98 6.59
C ALA A 141 -11.70 8.43 7.47
N GLU A 142 -12.43 9.30 8.16
CA GLU A 142 -13.62 8.90 8.91
C GLU A 142 -14.72 8.37 7.98
N ALA A 143 -15.67 7.60 8.53
CA ALA A 143 -16.65 6.83 7.75
C ALA A 143 -17.46 7.65 6.73
N THR A 144 -17.68 8.94 6.97
CA THR A 144 -18.47 9.83 6.10
C THR A 144 -17.64 10.60 5.08
N ALA A 145 -16.31 10.46 5.09
CA ALA A 145 -15.43 11.12 4.12
C ALA A 145 -15.62 10.53 2.72
N THR A 146 -15.78 11.41 1.74
CA THR A 146 -15.90 11.05 0.32
C THR A 146 -14.86 11.74 -0.55
N ASN A 147 -14.31 12.86 -0.08
CA ASN A 147 -13.27 13.60 -0.78
C ASN A 147 -12.18 14.08 0.19
N LEU A 148 -10.99 14.32 -0.34
CA LEU A 148 -9.86 14.93 0.35
C LEU A 148 -9.43 16.17 -0.43
N ASP A 149 -9.44 17.33 0.21
CA ASP A 149 -8.71 18.48 -0.32
C ASP A 149 -7.24 18.29 0.02
N VAL A 150 -6.44 17.89 -0.96
CA VAL A 150 -4.98 17.84 -0.85
C VAL A 150 -4.49 19.27 -1.00
N ALA A 151 -4.13 19.90 0.12
CA ALA A 151 -3.94 21.34 0.20
C ALA A 151 -2.69 21.75 0.97
N PHE A 152 -2.11 22.85 0.53
CA PHE A 152 -0.88 23.45 1.05
C PHE A 152 -1.06 24.95 1.24
N ARG A 153 -0.31 25.53 2.17
CA ARG A 153 -0.32 26.98 2.44
C ARG A 153 1.10 27.50 2.66
N ALA A 154 1.34 28.75 2.26
CA ALA A 154 2.57 29.48 2.50
C ALA A 154 2.34 30.79 3.27
N TYR A 155 3.36 31.29 3.98
CA TYR A 155 3.21 32.38 4.96
C TYR A 155 4.37 33.36 5.03
N GLY A 156 4.11 34.52 5.64
CA GLY A 156 5.13 35.35 6.29
C GLY A 156 6.14 36.03 5.36
N GLY A 157 5.76 36.28 4.10
CA GLY A 157 6.68 36.81 3.08
C GLY A 157 7.81 35.86 2.72
N GLN A 158 7.73 34.60 3.16
CA GLN A 158 8.74 33.59 2.97
C GLN A 158 8.59 32.92 1.61
N THR A 159 9.67 32.27 1.16
CA THR A 159 9.68 31.51 -0.08
C THR A 159 9.48 30.03 0.21
N SER A 160 8.59 29.40 -0.56
CA SER A 160 8.38 27.94 -0.51
C SER A 160 8.18 27.37 -1.90
N PHE A 161 8.60 26.13 -2.09
CA PHE A 161 8.43 25.37 -3.31
C PHE A 161 7.79 24.03 -3.00
N PHE A 162 6.96 23.53 -3.90
CA PHE A 162 6.29 22.24 -3.82
C PHE A 162 6.36 21.56 -5.17
N ASP A 163 6.64 20.27 -5.16
CA ASP A 163 6.75 19.47 -6.36
C ASP A 163 6.44 18.00 -6.09
N ASP A 164 6.21 17.24 -7.15
CA ASP A 164 5.97 15.79 -7.13
C ASP A 164 4.95 15.36 -6.07
N ILE A 165 3.81 16.06 -6.06
CA ILE A 165 2.75 15.82 -5.09
C ILE A 165 2.00 14.53 -5.43
N MET A 166 1.87 13.69 -4.43
CA MET A 166 1.18 12.41 -4.47
C MET A 166 0.15 12.36 -3.33
N ALA A 167 -1.04 11.87 -3.62
CA ALA A 167 -2.01 11.45 -2.62
C ALA A 167 -2.55 10.06 -2.99
N TYR A 168 -2.56 9.12 -2.08
CA TYR A 168 -2.92 7.73 -2.40
C TYR A 168 -3.45 6.96 -1.19
N GLU A 169 -4.26 5.92 -1.42
CA GLU A 169 -4.68 4.99 -0.37
C GLU A 169 -3.46 4.21 0.14
N LYS A 170 -3.27 4.16 1.45
CA LYS A 170 -2.22 3.35 2.08
C LYS A 170 -2.51 1.88 1.81
N GLY A 171 -1.60 1.22 1.10
CA GLY A 171 -1.66 -0.22 0.88
C GLY A 171 -1.79 -0.98 2.19
N THR A 172 -2.77 -1.87 2.30
CA THR A 172 -2.88 -2.78 3.44
C THR A 172 -1.93 -3.95 3.19
N MET A 173 -0.88 -4.08 4.00
CA MET A 173 -0.05 -5.28 3.97
C MET A 173 -0.87 -6.45 4.52
N ALA A 174 -1.35 -7.33 3.64
CA ALA A 174 -1.96 -8.58 4.08
C ALA A 174 -0.85 -9.52 4.59
N VAL A 175 -0.92 -9.91 5.86
CA VAL A 175 -0.13 -11.04 6.35
C VAL A 175 -0.87 -12.30 5.94
N VAL A 176 -0.32 -13.05 4.99
CA VAL A 176 -0.79 -14.42 4.75
C VAL A 176 -0.38 -15.24 5.99
N ASP A 177 -1.37 -15.72 6.73
CA ASP A 177 -1.15 -16.60 7.88
C ASP A 177 -0.70 -17.98 7.37
N PHE A 178 0.60 -18.27 7.41
CA PHE A 178 1.16 -19.58 7.06
C PHE A 178 1.10 -20.60 8.20
N SER A 179 0.10 -20.54 9.09
CA SER A 179 0.00 -21.52 10.18
C SER A 179 -0.02 -22.95 9.64
N LYS A 180 0.95 -23.75 10.10
CA LYS A 180 1.22 -25.13 9.65
C LYS A 180 -0.01 -26.03 9.75
N ASP A 181 -0.91 -25.74 10.68
CA ASP A 181 -2.13 -26.53 10.91
C ASP A 181 -3.22 -26.26 9.87
N LYS A 182 -3.29 -25.04 9.31
CA LYS A 182 -4.26 -24.69 8.24
C LYS A 182 -3.93 -25.38 6.92
N TYR A 183 -2.65 -25.62 6.65
CA TYR A 183 -2.15 -26.12 5.36
C TYR A 183 -1.53 -27.53 5.42
N SER A 184 -1.69 -28.26 6.53
CA SER A 184 -1.23 -29.65 6.63
C SER A 184 -2.26 -30.60 5.99
N LEU A 185 -1.91 -31.19 4.85
CA LEU A 185 -2.70 -32.23 4.17
C LEU A 185 -2.14 -33.62 4.46
N VAL A 186 -0.81 -33.77 4.45
CA VAL A 186 -0.07 -34.99 4.74
C VAL A 186 0.73 -34.85 6.04
N LYS A 187 0.86 -35.95 6.78
CA LYS A 187 1.68 -36.01 8.01
C LYS A 187 3.16 -36.28 7.72
N ASN A 188 3.47 -36.88 6.56
CA ASN A 188 4.81 -37.36 6.24
C ASN A 188 5.26 -36.81 4.87
N THR A 189 6.47 -36.23 4.83
CA THR A 189 7.10 -35.73 3.59
C THR A 189 7.96 -36.77 2.89
N VAL A 190 8.43 -37.79 3.62
CA VAL A 190 9.14 -38.95 3.06
C VAL A 190 8.27 -40.18 3.30
N ILE A 191 7.89 -40.85 2.22
CA ILE A 191 6.87 -41.90 2.24
C ILE A 191 7.43 -43.22 1.70
N GLY A 192 7.07 -44.31 2.38
CA GLY A 192 7.29 -45.68 1.95
C GLY A 192 6.11 -46.12 1.09
N GLU A 193 5.36 -47.12 1.56
CA GLU A 193 4.20 -47.64 0.83
C GLU A 193 2.92 -46.85 1.06
N THR A 194 2.89 -45.96 2.06
CA THR A 194 1.67 -45.26 2.45
C THR A 194 1.92 -43.77 2.69
N ILE A 195 0.91 -42.96 2.39
CA ILE A 195 0.81 -41.56 2.80
C ILE A 195 -0.21 -41.47 3.95
N ALA A 196 0.16 -40.83 5.06
CA ALA A 196 -0.76 -40.55 6.15
C ALA A 196 -1.31 -39.12 6.04
N PHE A 197 -2.62 -38.94 6.24
CA PHE A 197 -3.30 -37.66 6.04
C PHE A 197 -3.62 -36.95 7.35
N ALA A 198 -3.35 -35.65 7.37
CA ALA A 198 -3.63 -34.78 8.50
C ALA A 198 -5.06 -34.22 8.47
N LYS A 199 -5.73 -34.27 7.32
CA LYS A 199 -7.08 -33.72 7.11
C LYS A 199 -7.90 -34.58 6.16
N THR A 200 -9.22 -34.51 6.29
CA THR A 200 -10.17 -35.09 5.33
C THR A 200 -10.17 -34.26 4.06
N ALA A 201 -9.99 -34.87 2.90
CA ALA A 201 -9.96 -34.18 1.61
C ALA A 201 -10.23 -35.13 0.43
N ASP A 202 -10.73 -34.56 -0.67
CA ASP A 202 -10.61 -35.16 -1.99
C ASP A 202 -9.23 -34.78 -2.55
N ILE A 203 -8.37 -35.77 -2.81
CA ILE A 203 -6.96 -35.56 -3.16
C ILE A 203 -6.62 -36.04 -4.57
N GLN A 204 -5.58 -35.42 -5.13
CA GLN A 204 -4.86 -35.87 -6.31
C GLN A 204 -3.36 -35.94 -5.98
N ILE A 205 -2.70 -37.00 -6.47
CA ILE A 205 -1.25 -37.15 -6.44
C ILE A 205 -0.73 -36.89 -7.84
N ILE A 206 0.17 -35.93 -7.95
CA ILE A 206 0.71 -35.42 -9.21
C ILE A 206 2.20 -35.76 -9.28
N ASN A 207 2.66 -36.32 -10.40
CA ASN A 207 4.08 -36.61 -10.64
C ASN A 207 4.85 -35.36 -11.06
N ALA A 208 6.17 -35.47 -11.20
CA ALA A 208 7.03 -34.35 -11.62
C ALA A 208 6.71 -33.80 -13.03
N ALA A 209 6.00 -34.55 -13.87
CA ALA A 209 5.54 -34.12 -15.19
C ALA A 209 4.18 -33.40 -15.15
N GLY A 210 3.59 -33.19 -13.97
CA GLY A 210 2.29 -32.53 -13.82
C GLY A 210 1.09 -33.46 -14.07
N GLN A 211 1.31 -34.77 -14.24
CA GLN A 211 0.22 -35.73 -14.48
C GLN A 211 -0.37 -36.23 -13.16
N VAL A 212 -1.70 -36.33 -13.10
CA VAL A 212 -2.39 -37.00 -11.98
C VAL A 212 -2.17 -38.50 -12.10
N VAL A 213 -1.43 -39.07 -11.15
CA VAL A 213 -1.11 -40.51 -11.10
C VAL A 213 -1.99 -41.28 -10.11
N LYS A 214 -2.66 -40.58 -9.20
CA LYS A 214 -3.64 -41.18 -8.29
C LYS A 214 -4.64 -40.12 -7.80
N ALA A 215 -5.87 -40.52 -7.55
CA ALA A 215 -6.88 -39.70 -6.87
C ALA A 215 -7.60 -40.55 -5.83
N ALA A 216 -8.00 -39.94 -4.72
CA ALA A 216 -8.70 -40.64 -3.65
C ALA A 216 -9.51 -39.66 -2.79
N LYS A 217 -10.48 -40.20 -2.03
CA LYS A 217 -11.04 -39.52 -0.87
C LYS A 217 -10.35 -40.07 0.37
N VAL A 218 -9.87 -39.19 1.23
CA VAL A 218 -9.16 -39.56 2.47
C VAL A 218 -9.81 -38.90 3.67
N THR A 219 -9.76 -39.55 4.81
CA THR A 219 -10.22 -38.98 6.09
C THR A 219 -9.03 -38.61 6.97
N GLU A 220 -9.22 -37.68 7.90
CA GLU A 220 -8.20 -37.32 8.88
C GLU A 220 -7.67 -38.56 9.63
N GLY A 221 -6.35 -38.71 9.70
CA GLY A 221 -5.68 -39.85 10.34
C GLY A 221 -5.59 -41.11 9.48
N SER A 222 -6.28 -41.18 8.33
CA SER A 222 -6.21 -42.33 7.43
C SER A 222 -4.88 -42.42 6.68
N THR A 223 -4.61 -43.60 6.10
CA THR A 223 -3.50 -43.81 5.18
C THR A 223 -3.98 -44.23 3.80
N LEU A 224 -3.23 -43.84 2.78
CA LEU A 224 -3.44 -44.26 1.39
C LEU A 224 -2.25 -45.08 0.92
N ASN A 225 -2.50 -46.28 0.41
CA ASN A 225 -1.48 -47.11 -0.21
C ASN A 225 -1.03 -46.52 -1.57
N VAL A 226 0.27 -46.39 -1.72
CA VAL A 226 0.99 -45.84 -2.88
C VAL A 226 2.19 -46.70 -3.26
N SER A 227 2.20 -47.98 -2.91
CA SER A 227 3.31 -48.90 -3.23
C SER A 227 3.55 -49.01 -4.74
N SER A 228 2.51 -48.83 -5.55
CA SER A 228 2.56 -48.83 -7.02
C SER A 228 3.24 -47.60 -7.63
N LEU A 229 3.48 -46.55 -6.85
CA LEU A 229 4.17 -45.35 -7.35
C LEU A 229 5.67 -45.59 -7.39
N ALA A 230 6.30 -45.21 -8.50
CA ALA A 230 7.75 -45.24 -8.62
C ALA A 230 8.41 -44.29 -7.61
N LYS A 231 9.67 -44.56 -7.25
CA LYS A 231 10.47 -43.66 -6.42
C LYS A 231 10.60 -42.30 -7.08
N GLY A 232 10.50 -41.22 -6.31
CA GLY A 232 10.55 -39.87 -6.86
C GLY A 232 9.74 -38.85 -6.07
N MET A 233 9.68 -37.63 -6.60
CA MET A 233 8.93 -36.52 -6.01
C MET A 233 7.50 -36.49 -6.54
N TYR A 234 6.56 -36.23 -5.64
CA TYR A 234 5.16 -36.04 -5.96
C TYR A 234 4.61 -34.82 -5.24
N ILE A 235 3.53 -34.27 -5.77
CA ILE A 235 2.72 -33.25 -5.12
C ILE A 235 1.38 -33.89 -4.78
N VAL A 236 1.01 -33.87 -3.50
CA VAL A 236 -0.32 -34.22 -3.04
C VAL A 236 -1.11 -32.92 -2.93
N THR A 237 -2.14 -32.77 -3.75
CA THR A 237 -3.03 -31.62 -3.73
C THR A 237 -4.43 -32.04 -3.30
N GLY A 238 -5.16 -31.16 -2.64
CA GLY A 238 -6.53 -31.38 -2.21
C GLY A 238 -7.17 -30.09 -1.72
N THR A 239 -8.46 -30.15 -1.39
CA THR A 239 -9.16 -29.02 -0.77
C THR A 239 -9.35 -29.31 0.72
N VAL A 240 -8.86 -28.43 1.58
CA VAL A 240 -9.01 -28.50 3.04
C VAL A 240 -9.69 -27.21 3.48
N ASN A 241 -10.83 -27.31 4.18
CA ASN A 241 -11.60 -26.15 4.66
C ASN A 241 -11.95 -25.11 3.56
N GLY A 242 -12.20 -25.56 2.33
CA GLY A 242 -12.52 -24.69 1.19
C GLY A 242 -11.31 -24.08 0.48
N GLU A 243 -10.10 -24.28 0.98
CA GLU A 243 -8.86 -23.80 0.36
C GLU A 243 -8.10 -24.93 -0.34
N LYS A 244 -7.51 -24.64 -1.50
CA LYS A 244 -6.63 -25.58 -2.21
C LYS A 244 -5.28 -25.64 -1.50
N VAL A 245 -4.88 -26.83 -1.10
CA VAL A 245 -3.60 -27.12 -0.44
C VAL A 245 -2.78 -28.04 -1.34
N SER A 246 -1.48 -27.79 -1.42
CA SER A 246 -0.52 -28.63 -2.14
C SER A 246 0.71 -28.87 -1.29
N GLN A 247 1.08 -30.13 -1.11
CA GLN A 247 2.25 -30.53 -0.31
C GLN A 247 3.12 -31.52 -1.06
N LYS A 248 4.43 -31.27 -1.03
CA LYS A 248 5.43 -32.14 -1.64
C LYS A 248 5.68 -33.36 -0.75
N VAL A 249 5.72 -34.53 -1.39
CA VAL A 249 6.16 -35.79 -0.78
C VAL A 249 7.25 -36.44 -1.64
N ILE A 250 8.10 -37.26 -1.01
CA ILE A 250 9.19 -37.99 -1.65
C ILE A 250 9.00 -39.48 -1.36
N LYS A 251 8.82 -40.26 -2.42
CA LYS A 251 8.75 -41.73 -2.38
C LYS A 251 10.15 -42.32 -2.44
N ASN A 252 10.51 -43.07 -1.38
CA ASN A 252 11.79 -43.79 -1.29
C ASN A 252 11.68 -45.27 -1.69
#